data_AF-A0A9D5CB06-F1
#
_entry.id   AF-A0A9D5CB06-F1
#
_cell.length_a   1.000
_cell.length_b   1.000
_cell.length_c   1.000
_cell.angle_alpha   90.00
_cell.angle_beta   90.00
_cell.angle_gamma   90.00
#
_symmetry.space_group_name_H-M   'P 1'
#
loop_
_entity.id
_entity.type
_entity.pdbx_description
1 polymer ?
#
loop_
_entity_poly.entity_id
_entity_poly.type
_entity_poly.pdbx_seq_one_letter_code
_entity_poly.pdbx_strand_id
1 'polypeptide(L)'
;MAEHLRVIHEQVKLAIQESNTKYKMNADKRRRQVLFDEGDLVWVVLTRDRFPVGEYNKLKEGKIRPCEVLQKINDNAYRLCLPSHLKTSDIFNVKHLSPCFVESTDMNSRVSSFQPGEADAREPESDDAELSDCTKRALAYHNLANRRKVGRFARSTPIRKAYLDAYVESIRFS
;
A
#
# COMPACT_ATOMS: atom_id res chain seq x y z
N MET A 1 28.05 -52.48 -1.32
CA MET A 1 26.88 -52.06 -0.52
C MET A 1 26.78 -50.55 -0.41
N ALA A 2 27.76 -49.86 0.19
CA ALA A 2 27.73 -48.40 0.35
C ALA A 2 27.73 -47.61 -0.98
N GLU A 3 28.46 -48.07 -1.99
CA GLU A 3 28.51 -47.42 -3.31
C GLU A 3 27.17 -47.49 -4.06
N HIS A 4 26.47 -48.62 -3.97
CA HIS A 4 25.16 -48.81 -4.60
C HIS A 4 24.09 -47.87 -4.01
N LEU A 5 24.11 -47.66 -2.70
CA LEU A 5 23.22 -46.69 -2.04
C LEU A 5 23.50 -45.25 -2.48
N ARG A 6 24.77 -44.87 -2.69
CA ARG A 6 25.12 -43.53 -3.20
C ARG A 6 24.55 -43.31 -4.61
N VAL A 7 24.69 -44.31 -5.49
CA VAL A 7 24.14 -44.26 -6.85
C VAL A 7 22.61 -44.09 -6.82
N ILE A 8 21.90 -44.85 -5.97
CA ILE A 8 20.44 -44.71 -5.83
C ILE A 8 20.07 -43.31 -5.30
N HIS A 9 20.77 -42.79 -4.30
CA HIS A 9 20.52 -41.45 -3.78
C HIS A 9 20.72 -40.37 -4.84
N GLU A 10 21.76 -40.49 -5.66
CA GLU A 10 22.00 -39.58 -6.79
C GLU A 10 20.89 -39.66 -7.83
N GLN A 11 20.47 -40.86 -8.22
CA GLN A 11 19.37 -41.07 -9.15
C GLN A 11 18.06 -40.46 -8.64
N VAL A 12 17.71 -40.68 -7.37
CA VAL A 12 16.51 -40.10 -6.76
C VAL A 12 16.61 -38.58 -6.69
N LYS A 13 17.78 -38.03 -6.33
CA LYS A 13 18.01 -36.58 -6.30
C LYS A 13 17.81 -35.95 -7.68
N LEU A 14 18.37 -36.56 -8.72
CA LEU A 14 18.21 -36.10 -10.11
C LEU A 14 16.74 -36.16 -10.55
N ALA A 15 16.04 -37.27 -10.28
CA ALA A 15 14.63 -37.41 -10.62
C ALA A 15 13.73 -36.36 -9.92
N ILE A 16 14.00 -36.08 -8.64
CA ILE A 16 13.28 -35.02 -7.89
C ILE A 16 13.58 -33.64 -8.50
N GLN A 17 14.84 -33.36 -8.85
CA GLN A 17 15.22 -32.10 -9.46
C GLN A 17 14.54 -31.91 -10.81
N GLU A 18 14.55 -32.92 -11.67
CA GLU A 18 13.89 -32.90 -12.99
C GLU A 18 12.37 -32.72 -12.86
N SER A 19 11.75 -33.42 -11.92
CA SER A 19 10.33 -33.26 -11.63
C SER A 19 10.02 -31.83 -11.17
N ASN A 20 10.79 -31.31 -10.21
CA ASN A 20 10.63 -29.94 -9.69
C ASN A 20 10.83 -28.87 -10.76
N THR A 21 11.82 -29.03 -11.65
CA THR A 21 12.05 -28.07 -12.75
C THR A 21 10.89 -28.09 -13.73
N LYS A 22 10.35 -29.28 -14.08
CA LYS A 22 9.17 -29.42 -14.92
C LYS A 22 7.93 -28.77 -14.31
N TYR A 23 7.68 -28.99 -13.02
CA TYR A 23 6.59 -28.33 -12.30
C TYR A 23 6.75 -26.82 -12.28
N LYS A 24 7.96 -26.33 -11.99
CA LYS A 24 8.28 -24.90 -11.99
C LYS A 24 8.01 -24.27 -13.36
N MET A 25 8.54 -24.85 -14.44
CA MET A 25 8.32 -24.35 -15.81
C MET A 25 6.82 -24.27 -16.16
N ASN A 26 6.04 -25.28 -15.80
CA ASN A 26 4.60 -25.28 -16.09
C ASN A 26 3.81 -24.30 -15.24
N ALA A 27 4.17 -24.13 -13.96
CA ALA A 27 3.54 -23.15 -13.08
C ALA A 27 3.87 -21.71 -13.53
N ASP A 28 5.14 -21.45 -13.85
CA ASP A 28 5.63 -20.12 -14.22
C ASP A 28 5.04 -19.64 -15.55
N LYS A 29 4.70 -20.53 -16.49
CA LYS A 29 3.97 -20.18 -17.73
C LYS A 29 2.66 -19.41 -17.49
N ARG A 30 2.00 -19.63 -16.35
CA ARG A 30 0.71 -18.97 -16.02
C ARG A 30 0.87 -17.76 -15.09
N ARG A 31 2.08 -17.52 -14.56
CA ARG A 31 2.33 -16.42 -13.62
C ARG A 31 2.64 -15.15 -14.39
N ARG A 32 2.01 -14.04 -13.99
CA ARG A 32 2.42 -12.70 -14.41
C ARG A 32 3.50 -12.21 -13.47
N GLN A 33 4.63 -11.79 -14.01
CA GLN A 33 5.67 -11.16 -13.22
C GLN A 33 5.25 -9.73 -12.88
N VAL A 34 5.29 -9.41 -11.59
CA VAL A 34 5.15 -8.04 -11.09
C VAL A 34 6.44 -7.76 -10.34
N LEU A 35 7.23 -6.83 -10.85
CA LEU A 35 8.50 -6.43 -10.27
C LEU A 35 8.37 -4.99 -9.80
N PHE A 36 8.99 -4.70 -8.68
CA PHE A 36 9.11 -3.37 -8.11
C PHE A 36 10.59 -3.09 -7.86
N ASP A 37 10.98 -1.84 -7.99
CA ASP A 37 12.32 -1.37 -7.67
C ASP A 37 12.31 -0.53 -6.39
N GLU A 38 13.49 -0.25 -5.85
CA GLU A 38 13.64 0.58 -4.65
C GLU A 38 13.21 2.02 -4.97
N GLY A 39 12.41 2.62 -4.10
CA GLY A 39 11.78 3.93 -4.31
C GLY A 39 10.40 3.89 -4.96
N ASP A 40 9.94 2.73 -5.45
CA ASP A 40 8.58 2.61 -6.00
C ASP A 40 7.53 2.76 -4.91
N LEU A 41 6.44 3.45 -5.24
CA LEU A 41 5.26 3.55 -4.38
C LEU A 41 4.30 2.40 -4.66
N VAL A 42 3.99 1.63 -3.61
CA VAL A 42 3.11 0.47 -3.67
C VAL A 42 1.99 0.55 -2.63
N TRP A 43 0.81 0.09 -3.00
CA TRP A 43 -0.28 -0.15 -2.06
C TRP A 43 -0.10 -1.51 -1.41
N VAL A 44 -0.19 -1.56 -0.08
CA VAL A 44 -0.04 -2.79 0.70
C VAL A 44 -1.41 -3.32 1.09
N VAL A 45 -1.70 -4.56 0.73
CA VAL A 45 -2.92 -5.26 1.13
C VAL A 45 -2.63 -6.08 2.39
N LEU A 46 -3.24 -5.71 3.52
CA LEU A 46 -3.12 -6.48 4.75
C LEU A 46 -4.08 -7.68 4.74
N THR A 47 -3.53 -8.86 5.00
CA THR A 47 -4.31 -10.08 5.27
C THR A 47 -4.74 -10.13 6.73
N ARG A 48 -5.83 -10.87 7.01
CA ARG A 48 -6.36 -11.07 8.38
C ARG A 48 -5.30 -11.55 9.37
N ASP A 49 -4.42 -12.42 8.88
CA ASP A 49 -3.32 -13.04 9.62
C ASP A 49 -2.28 -12.04 10.15
N ARG A 50 -2.17 -10.86 9.55
CA ARG A 50 -1.23 -9.82 9.98
C ARG A 50 -1.83 -8.88 11.03
N PHE A 51 -3.14 -8.93 11.27
CA PHE A 51 -3.74 -8.14 12.34
C PHE A 51 -3.59 -8.89 13.67
N PRO A 52 -3.20 -8.22 14.76
CA PRO A 52 -3.22 -8.86 16.06
C PRO A 52 -4.65 -9.31 16.40
N VAL A 53 -4.74 -10.41 17.16
CA VAL A 53 -6.01 -11.05 17.49
C VAL A 53 -6.95 -10.03 18.15
N GLY A 54 -8.11 -9.80 17.54
CA GLY A 54 -9.12 -8.85 18.01
C GLY A 54 -9.09 -7.45 17.37
N GLU A 55 -8.02 -7.06 16.66
CA GLU A 55 -7.98 -5.77 15.94
C GLU A 55 -8.52 -5.86 14.50
N TYR A 56 -8.75 -7.09 13.99
CA TYR A 56 -9.30 -7.28 12.65
C TYR A 56 -10.80 -6.94 12.58
N ASN A 57 -11.14 -5.88 11.86
CA ASN A 57 -12.52 -5.56 11.51
C ASN A 57 -12.72 -5.77 10.02
N LYS A 58 -13.79 -6.49 9.64
CA LYS A 58 -14.15 -6.69 8.21
C LYS A 58 -14.38 -5.38 7.44
N LEU A 59 -14.66 -4.30 8.16
CA LEU A 59 -14.88 -2.95 7.61
C LEU A 59 -13.63 -2.06 7.60
N LYS A 60 -12.52 -2.47 8.23
CA LYS A 60 -11.27 -1.69 8.16
C LYS A 60 -10.75 -1.70 6.73
N GLU A 61 -10.14 -0.58 6.33
CA GLU A 61 -9.50 -0.47 5.03
C GLU A 61 -8.42 -1.56 4.90
N GLY A 62 -8.67 -2.56 4.06
CA GLY A 62 -7.74 -3.66 3.86
C GLY A 62 -6.48 -3.26 3.08
N LYS A 63 -6.44 -2.03 2.55
CA LYS A 63 -5.29 -1.45 1.85
C LYS A 63 -4.71 -0.32 2.70
N ILE A 64 -3.44 -0.43 3.06
CA ILE A 64 -2.69 0.66 3.69
C ILE A 64 -2.32 1.66 2.59
N ARG A 65 -2.18 2.94 2.98
CA ARG A 65 -1.63 4.04 2.17
C ARG A 65 -0.42 3.64 1.30
N PRO A 66 -0.09 4.41 0.24
CA PRO A 66 1.10 4.17 -0.55
C PRO A 66 2.33 4.11 0.36
N CYS A 67 3.05 3.00 0.29
CA CYS A 67 4.28 2.76 1.01
C CYS A 67 5.43 2.72 -0.01
N GLU A 68 6.56 3.27 0.37
CA GLU A 68 7.78 3.21 -0.44
C GLU A 68 8.48 1.87 -0.26
N VAL A 69 8.93 1.28 -1.36
CA VAL A 69 9.81 0.11 -1.34
C VAL A 69 11.20 0.57 -0.91
N LEU A 70 11.61 0.19 0.30
CA LEU A 70 12.94 0.53 0.84
C LEU A 70 14.03 -0.37 0.28
N GLN A 71 13.73 -1.66 0.14
CA GLN A 71 14.71 -2.64 -0.29
C GLN A 71 14.05 -3.83 -0.99
N LYS A 72 14.67 -4.29 -2.08
CA LYS A 72 14.30 -5.54 -2.75
C LYS A 72 15.10 -6.71 -2.18
N ILE A 73 14.43 -7.61 -1.44
CA ILE A 73 15.08 -8.81 -0.87
C ILE A 73 15.11 -9.93 -1.94
N ASN A 74 13.99 -10.17 -2.60
CA ASN A 74 13.89 -11.02 -3.78
C ASN A 74 12.71 -10.58 -4.65
N ASP A 75 12.56 -11.11 -5.87
CA ASP A 75 11.46 -10.74 -6.78
C ASP A 75 10.05 -10.96 -6.18
N ASN A 76 9.95 -11.80 -5.14
CA ASN A 76 8.72 -12.17 -4.47
C ASN A 76 8.52 -11.47 -3.12
N ALA A 77 9.51 -10.75 -2.60
CA ALA A 77 9.55 -10.23 -1.23
C ALA A 77 10.31 -8.91 -1.14
N TYR A 78 9.62 -7.90 -0.61
CA TYR A 78 10.09 -6.52 -0.55
C TYR A 78 9.97 -6.00 0.88
N ARG A 79 10.93 -5.17 1.29
CA ARG A 79 10.86 -4.41 2.54
C ARG A 79 10.28 -3.03 2.25
N LEU A 80 9.27 -2.65 3.01
CA LEU A 80 8.54 -1.39 2.82
C LEU A 80 8.72 -0.46 4.01
N CYS A 81 8.60 0.84 3.76
CA CYS A 81 8.48 1.83 4.82
C CYS A 81 7.05 1.80 5.38
N LEU A 82 6.79 0.93 6.36
CA LEU A 82 5.50 0.94 7.05
C LEU A 82 5.43 2.06 8.10
N PRO A 83 4.25 2.66 8.29
CA PRO A 83 4.05 3.58 9.40
C PRO A 83 4.03 2.84 10.75
N SER A 84 4.65 3.46 11.76
CA SER A 84 4.92 2.88 13.09
C SER A 84 3.70 2.40 13.89
N HIS A 85 2.49 2.82 13.52
CA HIS A 85 1.26 2.37 14.17
C HIS A 85 0.85 0.94 13.75
N LEU A 86 1.43 0.40 12.68
CA LEU A 86 1.20 -0.97 12.27
C LEU A 86 2.16 -1.90 13.00
N LYS A 87 1.61 -2.78 13.84
CA LYS A 87 2.39 -3.80 14.59
C LYS A 87 2.81 -4.99 13.73
N THR A 88 2.96 -4.79 12.41
CA THR A 88 3.26 -5.85 11.44
C THR A 88 4.70 -5.78 10.96
N SER A 89 5.25 -6.90 10.50
CA SER A 89 6.56 -6.92 9.86
C SER A 89 6.57 -6.09 8.56
N ASP A 90 7.66 -5.37 8.33
CA ASP A 90 7.89 -4.53 7.15
C ASP A 90 8.15 -5.31 5.85
N ILE A 91 8.22 -6.63 5.92
CA ILE A 91 8.50 -7.51 4.78
C ILE A 91 7.17 -8.06 4.23
N PHE A 92 6.93 -7.78 2.96
CA PHE A 92 5.72 -8.18 2.25
C PHE A 92 6.04 -9.01 1.02
N ASN A 93 5.18 -10.01 0.79
CA ASN A 93 5.20 -10.76 -0.44
C ASN A 93 4.58 -9.94 -1.58
N VAL A 94 5.10 -10.06 -2.80
CA VAL A 94 4.62 -9.38 -4.01
C VAL A 94 3.11 -9.57 -4.25
N LYS A 95 2.53 -10.70 -3.84
CA LYS A 95 1.09 -10.99 -3.94
C LYS A 95 0.22 -10.05 -3.10
N HIS A 96 0.81 -9.37 -2.12
CA HIS A 96 0.15 -8.40 -1.25
C HIS A 96 0.46 -6.96 -1.64
N LEU A 97 1.19 -6.75 -2.72
CA LEU A 97 1.55 -5.44 -3.24
C LEU A 97 0.71 -5.14 -4.49
N SER A 98 0.39 -3.87 -4.67
CA SER A 98 -0.27 -3.38 -5.88
C SER A 98 0.39 -2.08 -6.32
N PRO A 99 0.68 -1.89 -7.62
CA PRO A 99 1.27 -0.65 -8.11
C PRO A 99 0.43 0.57 -7.71
N CYS A 100 1.06 1.62 -7.17
CA CYS A 100 0.42 2.90 -6.96
C CYS A 100 0.74 3.83 -8.12
N PHE A 101 -0.25 4.13 -8.97
CA PHE A 101 -0.10 5.17 -9.98
C PHE A 101 -0.29 6.53 -9.31
N VAL A 102 0.82 7.19 -8.97
CA VAL A 102 0.81 8.62 -8.69
C VAL A 102 0.93 9.31 -10.05
N GLU A 103 -0.20 9.73 -10.61
CA GLU A 103 -0.20 10.64 -11.73
C GLU A 103 0.55 11.90 -11.26
N SER A 104 1.81 12.05 -11.69
CA SER A 104 2.60 13.24 -11.45
C SER A 104 1.80 14.37 -12.06
N THR A 105 1.07 15.08 -11.20
CA THR A 105 0.50 16.35 -11.61
C THR A 105 1.71 17.26 -11.72
N ASP A 106 2.35 17.21 -12.89
CA ASP A 106 3.14 18.33 -13.39
C ASP A 106 2.17 19.51 -13.35
N MET A 107 2.29 20.28 -12.28
CA MET A 107 1.63 21.56 -12.16
C MET A 107 2.20 22.42 -13.28
N ASN A 108 1.50 22.49 -14.42
CA ASN A 108 1.30 23.73 -15.19
C ASN A 108 0.45 23.50 -16.44
N SER A 109 -0.84 23.81 -16.33
CA SER A 109 -1.59 24.58 -17.35
C SER A 109 -3.05 24.74 -16.93
N ARG A 110 -3.28 25.39 -15.78
CA ARG A 110 -4.51 26.11 -15.48
C ARG A 110 -4.22 27.11 -14.35
N VAL A 111 -3.51 28.17 -14.73
CA VAL A 111 -3.54 29.44 -14.02
C VAL A 111 -5.02 29.84 -13.94
N SER A 112 -5.61 29.68 -12.76
CA SER A 112 -6.78 30.45 -12.38
C SER A 112 -6.25 31.56 -11.49
N SER A 113 -6.10 32.75 -12.06
CA SER A 113 -5.79 33.97 -11.33
C SER A 113 -6.93 34.25 -10.34
N PHE A 114 -6.73 33.94 -9.07
CA PHE A 114 -7.50 34.54 -7.99
C PHE A 114 -6.51 35.15 -7.01
N GLN A 115 -6.53 36.47 -6.91
CA GLN A 115 -5.69 37.22 -5.99
C GLN A 115 -6.10 36.93 -4.54
N PRO A 116 -5.14 36.81 -3.60
CA PRO A 116 -5.45 36.71 -2.18
C PRO A 116 -5.68 38.11 -1.60
N GLY A 117 -6.83 38.31 -0.95
CA GLY A 117 -7.01 39.40 0.00
C GLY A 117 -6.26 39.09 1.29
N GLU A 118 -5.49 40.06 1.76
CA GLU A 118 -4.67 40.03 2.98
C GLU A 118 -5.53 39.89 4.24
N ALA A 119 -5.11 39.04 5.17
CA ALA A 119 -5.55 39.08 6.56
C ALA A 119 -4.40 38.63 7.47
N ASP A 120 -4.02 39.54 8.35
CA ASP A 120 -2.84 39.54 9.21
C ASP A 120 -3.21 39.01 10.62
N ALA A 121 -2.60 37.93 11.10
CA ALA A 121 -2.61 37.52 12.52
C ALA A 121 -1.69 36.32 12.84
N ARG A 122 -0.53 36.64 13.44
CA ARG A 122 0.25 35.94 14.49
C ARG A 122 0.24 34.40 14.58
N GLU A 123 1.43 33.84 14.34
CA GLU A 123 1.94 32.54 14.79
C GLU A 123 1.86 32.34 16.31
N PRO A 124 1.62 31.10 16.78
CA PRO A 124 2.30 30.56 17.94
C PRO A 124 3.12 29.32 17.57
N GLU A 125 4.41 29.43 17.87
CA GLU A 125 5.41 28.37 17.89
C GLU A 125 4.98 27.19 18.78
N SER A 126 5.20 25.95 18.31
CA SER A 126 5.41 24.80 19.20
C SER A 126 6.17 23.66 18.50
N ASP A 127 7.41 23.52 18.96
CA ASP A 127 8.24 22.33 19.15
C ASP A 127 8.42 21.33 17.99
N ASP A 128 9.65 21.35 17.45
CA ASP A 128 10.21 20.48 16.44
C ASP A 128 10.26 19.01 16.86
N ALA A 129 9.23 18.25 16.50
CA ALA A 129 9.41 16.86 16.12
C ALA A 129 9.55 16.84 14.60
N GLU A 130 10.79 16.81 14.09
CA GLU A 130 11.05 16.66 12.65
C GLU A 130 10.40 15.36 12.16
N LEU A 131 9.18 15.49 11.63
CA LEU A 131 8.52 14.42 10.90
C LEU A 131 9.45 14.02 9.76
N SER A 132 9.90 12.76 9.78
CA SER A 132 10.64 12.15 8.67
C SER A 132 9.98 12.47 7.33
N ASP A 133 10.78 12.72 6.31
CA ASP A 133 10.31 13.14 4.98
C ASP A 133 9.22 12.23 4.39
N CYS A 134 9.21 10.96 4.76
CA CYS A 134 8.15 10.01 4.38
C CYS A 134 6.79 10.36 5.00
N THR A 135 6.75 10.89 6.22
CA THR A 135 5.54 11.29 6.94
C THR A 135 4.97 12.59 6.38
N LYS A 136 5.84 13.56 6.07
CA LYS A 136 5.46 14.82 5.41
C LYS A 136 4.82 14.56 4.04
N ARG A 137 5.43 13.69 3.23
CA ARG A 137 4.86 13.26 1.93
C ARG A 137 3.53 12.52 2.10
N ALA A 138 3.46 11.56 3.04
CA ALA A 138 2.23 10.79 3.29
C ALA A 138 1.03 11.65 3.74
N LEU A 139 1.27 12.73 4.50
CA LEU A 139 0.25 13.70 4.89
C LEU A 139 -0.19 14.59 3.72
N ALA A 140 0.74 15.03 2.86
CA ALA A 140 0.40 15.76 1.65
C ALA A 140 -0.54 14.95 0.72
N TYR A 141 -0.28 13.66 0.55
CA TYR A 141 -1.16 12.76 -0.21
C TYR A 141 -2.56 12.62 0.41
N HIS A 142 -2.67 12.55 1.74
CA HIS A 142 -3.96 12.45 2.44
C HIS A 142 -4.84 13.68 2.21
N ASN A 143 -4.24 14.87 2.22
CA ASN A 143 -4.94 16.14 1.99
C ASN A 143 -5.38 16.32 0.53
N LEU A 144 -4.64 15.76 -0.43
CA LEU A 144 -5.00 15.74 -1.86
C LEU A 144 -6.17 14.77 -2.17
N ALA A 145 -6.20 13.59 -1.55
CA ALA A 145 -7.24 12.60 -1.78
C ALA A 145 -8.63 13.05 -1.26
N ASN A 146 -8.66 13.87 -0.20
CA ASN A 146 -9.91 14.38 0.38
C ASN A 146 -10.54 15.54 -0.42
N ARG A 147 -9.80 16.21 -1.32
CA ARG A 147 -10.36 17.21 -2.25
C ARG A 147 -11.15 16.60 -3.42
N ARG A 148 -11.01 15.29 -3.71
CA ARG A 148 -11.78 14.60 -4.76
C ARG A 148 -13.13 14.04 -4.27
N LYS A 149 -13.39 14.01 -2.96
CA LYS A 149 -14.69 13.55 -2.40
C LYS A 149 -15.83 14.58 -2.50
N VAL A 150 -15.53 15.85 -2.80
CA VAL A 150 -16.58 16.87 -3.05
C VAL A 150 -17.13 16.85 -4.49
N GLY A 151 -16.54 16.07 -5.41
CA GLY A 151 -16.89 16.12 -6.84
C GLY A 151 -17.60 14.90 -7.44
N ARG A 152 -17.84 13.82 -6.68
CA ARG A 152 -18.55 12.61 -7.19
C ARG A 152 -19.65 12.14 -6.24
N PHE A 153 -20.52 13.05 -5.83
CA PHE A 153 -21.81 12.73 -5.21
C PHE A 153 -23.01 12.90 -6.17
N ALA A 154 -22.78 12.97 -7.48
CA ALA A 154 -23.87 13.14 -8.44
C ALA A 154 -24.70 11.86 -8.69
N ARG A 155 -24.33 10.69 -8.14
CA ARG A 155 -25.09 9.43 -8.31
C ARG A 155 -25.03 8.52 -7.08
N SER A 156 -25.38 9.03 -5.89
CA SER A 156 -25.65 8.16 -4.73
C SER A 156 -27.11 7.71 -4.75
N THR A 157 -27.37 6.43 -4.49
CA THR A 157 -28.73 5.94 -4.24
C THR A 157 -29.34 6.67 -3.03
N PRO A 158 -30.67 6.91 -3.00
CA PRO A 158 -31.32 7.72 -1.97
C PRO A 158 -30.99 7.27 -0.54
N ILE A 159 -30.81 5.96 -0.33
CA ILE A 159 -30.46 5.36 0.96
C ILE A 159 -29.07 5.78 1.43
N ARG A 160 -28.07 5.83 0.53
CA ARG A 160 -26.70 6.25 0.90
C ARG A 160 -26.60 7.74 1.18
N LYS A 161 -27.45 8.56 0.54
CA LYS A 161 -27.50 9.99 0.80
C LYS A 161 -28.09 10.29 2.17
N ALA A 162 -29.22 9.67 2.51
CA ALA A 162 -29.86 9.82 3.83
C ALA A 162 -28.93 9.43 4.99
N TYR A 163 -28.12 8.39 4.82
CA TYR A 163 -27.17 7.95 5.85
C TYR A 163 -26.02 8.94 6.07
N LEU A 164 -25.56 9.59 5.00
CA LEU A 164 -24.53 10.63 5.09
C LEU A 164 -25.09 11.93 5.66
N ASP A 165 -26.30 12.32 5.27
CA ASP A 165 -26.93 13.55 5.76
C ASP A 165 -27.18 13.47 7.27
N ALA A 166 -27.70 12.33 7.76
CA ALA A 166 -27.87 12.08 9.21
C ALA A 166 -26.53 12.07 9.98
N TYR A 167 -25.46 11.54 9.37
CA TYR A 167 -24.14 11.52 9.98
C TYR A 167 -23.52 12.93 10.06
N VAL A 168 -23.70 13.75 9.03
CA VAL A 168 -23.21 15.15 9.02
C VAL A 168 -24.00 16.03 9.99
N GLU A 169 -25.31 15.81 10.15
CA GLU A 169 -26.11 16.52 11.16
C GLU A 169 -25.70 16.18 12.59
N SER A 170 -25.33 14.93 12.88
CA SER A 170 -24.86 14.52 14.20
C SER A 170 -23.55 15.20 14.63
N ILE A 171 -22.69 15.55 13.67
CA ILE A 171 -21.40 16.22 13.91
C ILE A 171 -21.58 17.73 14.08
N ARG A 172 -22.65 18.31 13.52
CA ARG A 172 -22.88 19.76 13.54
C ARG A 172 -23.54 20.27 14.83
N PHE A 173 -23.97 19.37 15.70
CA PHE A 173 -24.68 19.67 16.95
C PHE A 173 -23.92 19.20 18.21
N SER A 174 -22.65 18.81 18.09
CA SER A 174 -21.68 18.68 19.19
C SER A 174 -20.65 19.81 19.11
#